data_AF-A0A0F0GMB2-F1
#
_entry.id   AF-A0A0F0GMB2-F1
#
_cell.length_a   1.000
_cell.length_b   1.000
_cell.length_c   1.000
_cell.angle_alpha   90.00
_cell.angle_beta   90.00
_cell.angle_gamma   90.00
#
_symmetry.space_group_name_H-M   'P 1'
#
loop_
_entity.id
_entity.type
_entity.pdbx_description
1 polymer ?
#
loop_
_entity_poly.entity_id
_entity_poly.type
_entity_poly.pdbx_seq_one_letter_code
_entity_poly.pdbx_strand_id
1 'polypeptide(L)'
;MPGIDEWARPVVELNPAPGEPTAADSHIGGPLLWPADEPWPHCDGSTHEGSTDSPSAHAVGVRVPFVSALQLYRRDFPELPFPADTDVLQVFLCTLRHERNWGPDVHVVWRDTARVTTTIAEEPRPELQEPDLAPAPRLLKPVRDVEYPMLEELPKALIDSLEAAQEDYDEFFDTWPDVATGSKIGGWTAWWQTGPGPGPECPECGDPRRQTLALATHEPSGDDVGWEFGREGVLNVFMCPRDVNHPFEVHID
;
A
#
# COMPACT_ATOMS: atom_id res chain seq x y z
N MET A 1 -22.77 -20.03 0.27
CA MET A 1 -23.83 -19.95 -0.77
C MET A 1 -23.16 -20.20 -2.11
N PRO A 2 -23.76 -20.91 -3.09
CA PRO A 2 -23.09 -21.16 -4.36
C PRO A 2 -22.60 -19.87 -5.02
N GLY A 3 -21.32 -19.83 -5.40
CA GLY A 3 -20.70 -18.70 -6.10
C GLY A 3 -20.03 -17.65 -5.22
N ILE A 4 -20.35 -17.52 -3.92
CA ILE A 4 -19.69 -16.50 -3.07
C ILE A 4 -18.23 -16.85 -2.76
N ASP A 5 -17.91 -18.14 -2.65
CA ASP A 5 -16.56 -18.61 -2.35
C ASP A 5 -15.54 -18.22 -3.45
N GLU A 6 -16.01 -17.87 -4.66
CA GLU A 6 -15.17 -17.36 -5.75
C GLU A 6 -14.69 -15.91 -5.53
N TRP A 7 -15.32 -15.20 -4.58
CA TRP A 7 -15.02 -13.80 -4.23
C TRP A 7 -14.18 -13.67 -2.96
N ALA A 8 -13.91 -14.79 -2.29
CA ALA A 8 -12.95 -14.87 -1.19
C ALA A 8 -11.53 -14.56 -1.70
N ARG A 9 -10.84 -13.63 -1.03
CA ARG A 9 -9.43 -13.31 -1.30
C ARG A 9 -8.60 -13.41 -0.02
N PRO A 10 -7.37 -13.94 -0.09
CA PRO A 10 -6.47 -13.85 1.04
C PRO A 10 -6.12 -12.39 1.30
N VAL A 11 -6.10 -12.01 2.58
CA VAL A 11 -5.68 -10.71 3.06
C VAL A 11 -4.69 -10.89 4.21
N VAL A 12 -3.71 -10.00 4.30
CA VAL A 12 -2.81 -9.92 5.45
C VAL A 12 -2.84 -8.52 6.02
N GLU A 13 -3.50 -8.33 7.16
CA GLU A 13 -3.44 -7.07 7.92
C GLU A 13 -2.07 -6.96 8.60
N LEU A 14 -1.37 -5.85 8.39
CA LEU A 14 0.02 -5.70 8.82
C LEU A 14 0.14 -5.40 10.32
N ASN A 15 -0.86 -4.72 10.90
CA ASN A 15 -0.94 -4.34 12.32
C ASN A 15 0.41 -3.83 12.85
N PRO A 16 0.89 -2.67 12.38
CA PRO A 16 2.16 -2.13 12.80
C PRO A 16 2.13 -1.78 14.29
N ALA A 17 3.28 -1.95 14.95
CA ALA A 17 3.47 -1.66 16.35
C ALA A 17 4.83 -0.96 16.55
N PRO A 18 4.97 -0.08 17.57
CA PRO A 18 6.24 0.56 17.88
C PRO A 18 7.37 -0.45 18.05
N GLY A 19 8.51 -0.19 17.41
CA GLY A 19 9.69 -1.03 17.46
C GLY A 19 10.88 -0.41 16.75
N GLU A 20 12.04 -1.04 16.87
CA GLU A 20 13.29 -0.63 16.22
C GLU A 20 13.69 -1.70 15.19
N PRO A 21 13.07 -1.70 13.99
CA PRO A 21 13.38 -2.68 12.96
C PRO A 21 14.78 -2.49 12.40
N THR A 22 15.34 -3.59 11.88
CA THR A 22 16.58 -3.60 11.11
C THR A 22 16.29 -3.91 9.65
N ALA A 23 17.31 -3.75 8.79
CA ALA A 23 17.23 -4.14 7.39
C ALA A 23 16.95 -5.64 7.18
N ALA A 24 17.11 -6.47 8.21
CA ALA A 24 16.76 -7.89 8.15
C ALA A 24 15.27 -8.14 8.42
N ASP A 25 14.50 -7.16 8.89
CA ASP A 25 13.10 -7.34 9.29
C ASP A 25 12.14 -6.87 8.20
N SER A 26 10.92 -7.41 8.23
CA SER A 26 9.78 -6.80 7.55
C SER A 26 9.15 -5.72 8.44
N HIS A 27 9.00 -4.49 7.93
CA HIS A 27 8.74 -3.33 8.77
C HIS A 27 8.22 -2.12 7.97
N ILE A 28 7.75 -1.10 8.70
CA ILE A 28 7.48 0.26 8.21
C ILE A 28 8.56 1.23 8.73
N GLY A 29 8.96 2.20 7.92
CA GLY A 29 9.77 3.37 8.34
C GLY A 29 11.18 3.09 8.91
N GLY A 30 11.71 1.89 8.70
CA GLY A 30 13.03 1.45 9.18
C GLY A 30 14.07 1.42 8.08
N PRO A 31 15.31 1.01 8.38
CA PRO A 31 16.36 0.95 7.38
C PRO A 31 16.10 -0.16 6.35
N LEU A 32 16.18 0.15 5.07
CA LEU A 32 16.09 -0.82 3.98
C LEU A 32 17.38 -1.61 3.81
N LEU A 33 17.24 -2.84 3.33
CA LEU A 33 18.33 -3.63 2.77
C LEU A 33 18.74 -3.03 1.40
N TRP A 34 19.51 -1.93 1.43
CA TRP A 34 19.93 -1.22 0.23
C TRP A 34 21.44 -1.36 -0.05
N PRO A 35 21.86 -1.79 -1.25
CA PRO A 35 23.28 -1.97 -1.59
C PRO A 35 24.07 -0.65 -1.57
N ALA A 36 25.31 -0.71 -1.09
CA ALA A 36 26.20 0.45 -1.04
C ALA A 36 26.65 0.97 -2.41
N ASP A 37 26.60 0.13 -3.43
CA ASP A 37 27.00 0.43 -4.81
C ASP A 37 25.83 0.83 -5.72
N GLU A 38 24.60 0.81 -5.20
CA GLU A 38 23.40 1.23 -5.93
C GLU A 38 22.97 2.63 -5.48
N PRO A 39 22.76 3.59 -6.41
CA PRO A 39 22.34 4.93 -6.05
C PRO A 39 20.94 4.92 -5.42
N TRP A 40 20.79 5.63 -4.31
CA TRP A 40 19.49 5.79 -3.65
C TRP A 40 18.46 6.46 -4.59
N PRO A 41 17.20 5.98 -4.65
CA PRO A 41 16.18 6.57 -5.50
C PRO A 41 15.82 7.98 -5.04
N HIS A 42 15.47 8.85 -6.00
CA HIS A 42 15.05 10.22 -5.72
C HIS A 42 13.82 10.58 -6.53
N CYS A 43 12.94 11.37 -5.93
CA CYS A 43 11.88 12.08 -6.63
C CYS A 43 12.48 13.27 -7.38
N ASP A 44 12.08 13.49 -8.64
CA ASP A 44 12.58 14.60 -9.46
C ASP A 44 11.93 15.95 -9.15
N GLY A 45 10.84 15.93 -8.38
CA GLY A 45 10.08 17.11 -7.97
C GLY A 45 9.24 17.76 -9.06
N SER A 46 9.11 17.14 -10.24
CA SER A 46 8.39 17.69 -11.38
C SER A 46 6.89 17.88 -11.13
N THR A 47 6.34 17.15 -10.16
CA THR A 47 4.90 17.16 -9.81
C THR A 47 4.64 17.58 -8.36
N HIS A 48 5.67 18.08 -7.66
CA HIS A 48 5.48 18.62 -6.31
C HIS A 48 4.53 19.81 -6.32
N GLU A 49 3.71 19.91 -5.28
CA GLU A 49 2.89 21.08 -4.99
C GLU A 49 3.23 21.69 -3.63
N GLY A 50 2.72 22.90 -3.39
CA GLY A 50 2.90 23.55 -2.11
C GLY A 50 1.87 23.08 -1.09
N SER A 51 2.28 22.97 0.16
CA SER A 51 1.41 22.77 1.31
C SER A 51 1.55 23.94 2.30
N THR A 52 0.93 23.79 3.48
CA THR A 52 1.10 24.74 4.58
C THR A 52 2.50 24.66 5.18
N ASP A 53 3.08 23.45 5.27
CA ASP A 53 4.40 23.22 5.86
C ASP A 53 5.55 23.40 4.84
N SER A 54 5.29 23.11 3.56
CA SER A 54 6.22 23.32 2.45
C SER A 54 5.61 24.22 1.36
N PRO A 55 5.75 25.55 1.44
CA PRO A 55 5.22 26.45 0.42
C PRO A 55 5.76 26.14 -0.99
N SER A 56 4.95 26.37 -2.04
CA SER A 56 5.30 26.02 -3.42
C SER A 56 6.67 26.55 -3.89
N ALA A 57 7.08 27.73 -3.41
CA ALA A 57 8.38 28.32 -3.73
C ALA A 57 9.59 27.48 -3.25
N HIS A 58 9.37 26.55 -2.32
CA HIS A 58 10.36 25.65 -1.75
C HIS A 58 10.17 24.18 -2.15
N ALA A 59 8.97 23.78 -2.58
CA ALA A 59 8.67 22.38 -2.90
C ALA A 59 8.77 22.07 -4.42
N VAL A 60 8.24 22.96 -5.26
CA VAL A 60 8.07 22.69 -6.71
C VAL A 60 9.43 22.56 -7.40
N GLY A 61 9.65 21.46 -8.12
CA GLY A 61 10.88 21.20 -8.88
C GLY A 61 12.08 20.83 -8.02
N VAL A 62 11.92 20.67 -6.70
CA VAL A 62 13.01 20.26 -5.82
C VAL A 62 13.17 18.75 -5.85
N ARG A 63 14.37 18.31 -6.23
CA ARG A 63 14.74 16.89 -6.17
C ARG A 63 15.01 16.48 -4.72
N VAL A 64 14.30 15.46 -4.24
CA VAL A 64 14.45 14.94 -2.87
C VAL A 64 14.73 13.43 -2.87
N PRO A 65 15.57 12.91 -1.97
CA PRO A 65 15.67 11.47 -1.79
C PRO A 65 14.32 10.95 -1.30
N PHE A 66 13.89 9.80 -1.81
CA PHE A 66 12.77 9.10 -1.21
C PHE A 66 13.13 8.63 0.22
N VAL A 67 12.16 8.50 1.11
CA VAL A 67 12.36 7.85 2.41
C VAL A 67 11.91 6.39 2.35
N SER A 68 12.51 5.56 3.21
CA SER A 68 12.06 4.19 3.44
C SER A 68 10.65 4.21 4.05
N ALA A 69 9.68 3.60 3.36
CA ALA A 69 8.32 3.50 3.87
C ALA A 69 7.98 2.08 4.32
N LEU A 70 8.37 1.06 3.55
CA LEU A 70 8.04 -0.32 3.85
C LEU A 70 9.12 -1.27 3.29
N GLN A 71 9.42 -2.31 4.06
CA GLN A 71 10.16 -3.47 3.57
C GLN A 71 9.44 -4.75 3.96
N LEU A 72 9.21 -5.65 3.01
CA LEU A 72 8.55 -6.93 3.26
C LEU A 72 9.33 -8.09 2.63
N TYR A 73 9.68 -9.07 3.45
CA TYR A 73 10.35 -10.30 3.01
C TYR A 73 9.35 -11.38 2.57
N ARG A 74 9.68 -12.12 1.53
CA ARG A 74 8.91 -13.28 1.04
C ARG A 74 8.70 -14.35 2.11
N ARG A 75 9.68 -14.57 2.99
CA ARG A 75 9.55 -15.55 4.08
C ARG A 75 8.48 -15.15 5.11
N ASP A 76 8.19 -13.86 5.24
CA ASP A 76 7.20 -13.34 6.18
C ASP A 76 5.85 -13.13 5.50
N PHE A 77 5.84 -12.86 4.19
CA PHE A 77 4.66 -12.54 3.38
C PHE A 77 4.67 -13.24 2.02
N PRO A 78 4.58 -14.58 1.95
CA PRO A 78 4.58 -15.33 0.69
C PRO A 78 3.36 -15.04 -0.21
N GLU A 79 2.34 -14.34 0.31
CA GLU A 79 1.14 -13.91 -0.41
C GLU A 79 1.43 -12.83 -1.46
N LEU A 80 2.54 -12.10 -1.33
CA LEU A 80 2.94 -11.09 -2.29
C LEU A 80 3.43 -11.72 -3.61
N PRO A 81 3.14 -11.08 -4.75
CA PRO A 81 3.50 -11.57 -6.08
C PRO A 81 4.97 -11.30 -6.45
N PHE A 82 5.92 -11.78 -5.64
CA PHE A 82 7.35 -11.56 -5.89
C PHE A 82 7.78 -12.03 -7.28
N PRO A 83 8.44 -11.17 -8.10
CA PRO A 83 9.10 -11.59 -9.32
C PRO A 83 10.05 -12.77 -9.12
N ALA A 84 10.33 -13.49 -10.21
CA ALA A 84 11.36 -14.52 -10.23
C ALA A 84 12.67 -13.98 -9.62
N ASP A 85 13.31 -14.81 -8.80
CA ASP A 85 14.60 -14.54 -8.14
C ASP A 85 14.64 -13.37 -7.13
N THR A 86 13.53 -12.69 -6.86
CA THR A 86 13.46 -11.65 -5.80
C THR A 86 12.83 -12.21 -4.53
N ASP A 87 13.13 -11.67 -3.36
CA ASP A 87 12.58 -12.12 -2.08
C ASP A 87 12.32 -10.98 -1.08
N VAL A 88 12.50 -9.72 -1.51
CA VAL A 88 12.16 -8.52 -0.75
C VAL A 88 11.41 -7.52 -1.62
N LEU A 89 10.31 -6.99 -1.10
CA LEU A 89 9.60 -5.81 -1.61
C LEU A 89 10.03 -4.61 -0.78
N GLN A 90 10.44 -3.53 -1.44
CA GLN A 90 10.81 -2.26 -0.83
C GLN A 90 9.93 -1.18 -1.41
N VAL A 91 9.28 -0.39 -0.54
CA VAL A 91 8.44 0.75 -0.92
C VAL A 91 9.02 2.00 -0.30
N PHE A 92 9.04 3.03 -1.12
CA PHE A 92 9.62 4.33 -0.88
C PHE A 92 8.54 5.39 -1.03
N LEU A 93 8.58 6.42 -0.18
CA LEU A 93 7.65 7.56 -0.27
C LEU A 93 8.42 8.87 -0.48
N CYS A 94 7.92 9.70 -1.37
CA CYS A 94 8.34 11.09 -1.43
C CYS A 94 7.68 11.78 -0.24
N THR A 95 8.46 12.53 0.55
CA THR A 95 7.94 13.22 1.73
C THR A 95 7.33 14.57 1.39
N LEU A 96 6.99 14.84 0.12
CA LEU A 96 6.33 16.06 -0.32
C LEU A 96 5.03 15.72 -1.04
N ARG A 97 4.12 16.68 -1.12
CA ARG A 97 2.83 16.50 -1.78
C ARG A 97 2.96 16.60 -3.29
N HIS A 98 2.19 15.77 -4.01
CA HIS A 98 2.14 15.75 -5.46
C HIS A 98 0.72 15.99 -5.96
N GLU A 99 0.55 16.92 -6.92
CA GLU A 99 -0.77 17.26 -7.50
C GLU A 99 -1.48 16.05 -8.10
N ARG A 100 -0.70 15.12 -8.70
CA ARG A 100 -1.25 13.96 -9.41
C ARG A 100 -1.82 12.90 -8.46
N ASN A 101 -1.20 12.74 -7.28
CA ASN A 101 -1.50 11.66 -6.35
C ASN A 101 -2.32 12.14 -5.16
N TRP A 102 -2.52 13.46 -5.01
CA TRP A 102 -3.13 14.08 -3.82
C TRP A 102 -2.44 13.63 -2.52
N GLY A 103 -1.12 13.39 -2.60
CA GLY A 103 -0.31 12.74 -1.58
C GLY A 103 1.12 12.48 -2.06
N PRO A 104 1.86 11.53 -1.47
CA PRO A 104 3.24 11.27 -1.85
C PRO A 104 3.33 10.58 -3.22
N ASP A 105 4.48 10.73 -3.88
CA ASP A 105 4.89 9.79 -4.92
C ASP A 105 5.46 8.52 -4.30
N VAL A 106 5.33 7.41 -5.02
CA VAL A 106 5.69 6.08 -4.53
C VAL A 106 6.70 5.45 -5.47
N HIS A 107 7.79 4.94 -4.91
CA HIS A 107 8.75 4.14 -5.67
C HIS A 107 8.79 2.71 -5.10
N VAL A 108 8.83 1.71 -5.99
CA VAL A 108 8.76 0.29 -5.61
C VAL A 108 9.94 -0.44 -6.20
N VAL A 109 10.61 -1.25 -5.38
CA VAL A 109 11.74 -2.09 -5.79
C VAL A 109 11.51 -3.52 -5.30
N TRP A 110 11.65 -4.48 -6.22
CA TRP A 110 11.74 -5.90 -5.90
C TRP A 110 13.22 -6.30 -5.91
N ARG A 111 13.69 -6.94 -4.84
CA ARG A 111 15.11 -7.19 -4.63
C ARG A 111 15.39 -8.66 -4.30
N ASP A 112 16.53 -9.13 -4.80
CA ASP A 112 17.18 -10.40 -4.42
C ASP A 112 18.17 -10.14 -3.28
N THR A 113 17.87 -10.61 -2.08
CA THR A 113 18.74 -10.42 -0.90
C THR A 113 20.13 -11.00 -1.10
N ALA A 114 20.27 -12.08 -1.88
CA ALA A 114 21.56 -12.73 -2.10
C ALA A 114 22.54 -11.87 -2.92
N ARG A 115 22.03 -10.85 -3.63
CA ARG A 115 22.86 -9.88 -4.38
C ARG A 115 23.34 -8.72 -3.52
N VAL A 116 22.81 -8.54 -2.31
CA VAL A 116 23.22 -7.45 -1.41
C VAL A 116 24.37 -7.92 -0.53
N THR A 117 25.60 -7.59 -0.89
CA THR A 117 26.79 -7.97 -0.10
C THR A 117 27.20 -6.94 0.94
N THR A 118 26.93 -5.66 0.67
CA THR A 118 27.28 -4.54 1.56
C THR A 118 26.17 -3.52 1.48
N THR A 119 25.63 -3.14 2.63
CA THR A 119 24.57 -2.14 2.71
C THR A 119 25.15 -0.74 2.84
N ILE A 120 24.39 0.27 2.42
CA ILE A 120 24.71 1.67 2.75
C ILE A 120 24.85 1.84 4.27
N ALA A 121 25.71 2.78 4.68
CA ALA A 121 25.96 3.06 6.09
C ALA A 121 24.85 3.93 6.72
N GLU A 122 24.29 4.85 5.93
CA GLU A 122 23.24 5.77 6.36
C GLU A 122 22.30 6.06 5.18
N GLU A 123 21.00 6.06 5.43
CA GLU A 123 19.99 6.43 4.45
C GLU A 123 19.99 7.95 4.24
N PRO A 124 19.96 8.43 2.98
CA PRO A 124 19.80 9.85 2.70
C PRO A 124 18.51 10.39 3.31
N ARG A 125 18.63 11.49 4.07
CA ARG A 125 17.47 12.18 4.64
C ARG A 125 17.09 13.38 3.77
N PRO A 126 15.81 13.59 3.47
CA PRO A 126 15.39 14.79 2.75
C PRO A 126 15.58 16.04 3.62
N GLU A 127 16.02 17.14 3.00
CA GLU A 127 16.14 18.45 3.69
C GLU A 127 14.76 19.10 3.94
N LEU A 128 13.80 18.79 3.07
CA LEU A 128 12.42 19.26 3.14
C LEU A 128 11.48 18.05 3.17
N GLN A 129 10.60 18.00 4.16
CA GLN A 129 9.64 16.93 4.34
C GLN A 129 8.37 17.46 5.01
N GLU A 130 7.23 16.94 4.57
CA GLU A 130 5.96 17.05 5.26
C GLU A 130 6.03 16.14 6.50
N PRO A 131 5.77 16.65 7.71
CA PRO A 131 5.82 15.86 8.93
C PRO A 131 4.87 14.65 8.92
N ASP A 132 3.77 14.76 8.18
CA ASP A 132 2.73 13.74 8.06
C ASP A 132 2.91 12.85 6.81
N LEU A 133 4.10 12.87 6.19
CA LEU A 133 4.50 11.90 5.18
C LEU A 133 5.86 11.28 5.54
N ALA A 134 6.21 11.29 6.82
CA ALA A 134 7.50 10.85 7.35
C ALA A 134 7.31 9.59 8.22
N PRO A 135 7.43 8.38 7.62
CA PRO A 135 7.14 7.11 8.29
C PRO A 135 7.90 6.94 9.60
N ALA A 136 7.21 6.52 10.65
CA ALA A 136 7.82 6.13 11.91
C ALA A 136 8.24 4.65 11.85
N PRO A 137 9.39 4.25 12.43
CA PRO A 137 9.77 2.84 12.50
C PRO A 137 8.73 2.00 13.26
N ARG A 138 8.23 0.94 12.61
CA ARG A 138 7.27 -0.03 13.18
C ARG A 138 7.61 -1.45 12.79
N LEU A 139 7.51 -2.37 13.75
CA LEU A 139 7.46 -3.81 13.50
C LEU A 139 6.03 -4.23 13.14
N LEU A 140 5.88 -5.35 12.44
CA LEU A 140 4.58 -5.83 11.98
C LEU A 140 4.08 -7.00 12.83
N LYS A 141 2.76 -7.06 13.06
CA LYS A 141 2.08 -8.18 13.74
C LYS A 141 1.02 -8.78 12.80
N PRO A 142 1.46 -9.49 11.74
CA PRO A 142 0.56 -9.83 10.66
C PRO A 142 -0.57 -10.76 11.09
N VAL A 143 -1.79 -10.46 10.66
CA VAL A 143 -2.98 -11.31 10.79
C VAL A 143 -3.40 -11.73 9.39
N ARG A 144 -3.56 -13.03 9.17
CA ARG A 144 -3.94 -13.61 7.89
C ARG A 144 -5.39 -14.04 7.96
N ASP A 145 -6.18 -13.61 6.99
CA ASP A 145 -7.58 -13.99 6.89
C ASP A 145 -8.03 -14.11 5.43
N VAL A 146 -9.31 -14.39 5.24
CA VAL A 146 -10.03 -14.34 3.98
C VAL A 146 -11.02 -13.19 4.03
N GLU A 147 -10.93 -12.33 3.03
CA GLU A 147 -11.77 -11.15 2.89
C GLU A 147 -12.74 -11.31 1.72
N TYR A 148 -13.94 -10.80 1.90
CA TYR A 148 -14.96 -10.68 0.85
C TYR A 148 -15.07 -9.21 0.44
N PRO A 149 -15.50 -8.93 -0.79
CA PRO A 149 -15.66 -7.55 -1.23
C PRO A 149 -16.77 -6.85 -0.47
N MET A 150 -16.85 -5.53 -0.63
CA MET A 150 -18.10 -4.82 -0.34
C MET A 150 -19.25 -5.45 -1.14
N LEU A 151 -20.44 -5.52 -0.56
CA LEU A 151 -21.56 -6.22 -1.18
C LEU A 151 -21.92 -5.61 -2.55
N GLU A 152 -21.72 -4.30 -2.71
CA GLU A 152 -21.93 -3.54 -3.94
C GLU A 152 -20.92 -3.85 -5.07
N GLU A 153 -19.76 -4.43 -4.76
CA GLU A 153 -18.80 -4.89 -5.79
C GLU A 153 -19.18 -6.24 -6.39
N LEU A 154 -20.12 -6.97 -5.77
CA LEU A 154 -20.57 -8.25 -6.29
C LEU A 154 -21.39 -8.08 -7.57
N PRO A 155 -21.40 -9.09 -8.47
CA PRO A 155 -22.26 -9.06 -9.64
C PRO A 155 -23.73 -8.99 -9.21
N LYS A 156 -24.51 -8.15 -9.89
CA LYS A 156 -25.94 -7.97 -9.58
C LYS A 156 -26.71 -9.28 -9.42
N ALA A 157 -26.45 -10.28 -10.27
CA ALA A 157 -27.12 -11.58 -10.19
C ALA A 157 -26.84 -12.33 -8.87
N LEU A 158 -25.65 -12.14 -8.29
CA LEU A 158 -25.28 -12.71 -7.00
C LEU A 158 -25.94 -11.94 -5.85
N ILE A 159 -25.98 -10.60 -5.94
CA ILE A 159 -26.71 -9.75 -4.98
C ILE A 159 -28.20 -10.14 -4.96
N ASP A 160 -28.85 -10.24 -6.13
CA ASP A 160 -30.26 -10.63 -6.24
C ASP A 160 -30.51 -12.04 -5.65
N SER A 161 -29.52 -12.94 -5.77
CA SER A 161 -29.59 -14.29 -5.20
C SER A 161 -29.40 -14.28 -3.69
N LEU A 162 -28.56 -13.40 -3.16
CA LEU A 162 -28.39 -13.17 -1.72
C LEU A 162 -29.70 -12.63 -1.14
N GLU A 163 -30.23 -11.56 -1.72
CA GLU A 163 -31.48 -10.92 -1.30
C GLU A 163 -32.65 -11.91 -1.26
N ALA A 164 -32.84 -12.71 -2.32
CA ALA A 164 -33.90 -13.71 -2.37
C ALA A 164 -33.73 -14.87 -1.37
N ALA A 165 -32.51 -15.09 -0.84
CA ALA A 165 -32.21 -16.14 0.12
C ALA A 165 -32.36 -15.71 1.59
N GLN A 166 -32.47 -14.41 1.88
CA GLN A 166 -32.62 -13.88 3.24
C GLN A 166 -34.08 -13.62 3.58
N GLU A 167 -34.45 -13.88 4.84
CA GLU A 167 -35.77 -13.47 5.37
C GLU A 167 -35.81 -11.97 5.64
N ASP A 168 -34.70 -11.41 6.12
CA ASP A 168 -34.46 -9.98 6.33
C ASP A 168 -33.15 -9.59 5.65
N TYR A 169 -33.25 -8.90 4.52
CA TYR A 169 -32.07 -8.50 3.75
C TYR A 169 -31.35 -7.29 4.37
N ASP A 170 -32.06 -6.42 5.08
CA ASP A 170 -31.46 -5.26 5.71
C ASP A 170 -30.58 -5.71 6.89
N GLU A 171 -31.05 -6.67 7.70
CA GLU A 171 -30.22 -7.29 8.75
C GLU A 171 -29.02 -8.05 8.17
N PHE A 172 -29.22 -8.73 7.03
CA PHE A 172 -28.12 -9.40 6.34
C PHE A 172 -27.07 -8.42 5.81
N PHE A 173 -27.50 -7.29 5.26
CA PHE A 173 -26.61 -6.24 4.78
C PHE A 173 -25.77 -5.66 5.93
N ASP A 174 -26.40 -5.36 7.07
CA ASP A 174 -25.73 -4.84 8.27
C ASP A 174 -24.74 -5.85 8.91
N THR A 175 -24.84 -7.13 8.58
CA THR A 175 -23.96 -8.20 9.08
C THR A 175 -22.99 -8.74 8.03
N TRP A 176 -22.98 -8.16 6.83
CA TRP A 176 -22.01 -8.51 5.80
C TRP A 176 -20.58 -8.16 6.29
N PRO A 177 -19.58 -9.02 6.05
CA PRO A 177 -18.23 -8.76 6.53
C PRO A 177 -17.65 -7.47 5.97
N ASP A 178 -17.12 -6.63 6.86
CA ASP A 178 -16.40 -5.42 6.48
C ASP A 178 -15.08 -5.75 5.77
N VAL A 179 -14.70 -4.90 4.83
CA VAL A 179 -13.36 -4.88 4.24
C VAL A 179 -12.41 -4.21 5.24
N ALA A 180 -11.29 -4.85 5.56
CA ALA A 180 -10.27 -4.32 6.47
C ALA A 180 -9.74 -2.98 5.96
N THR A 181 -9.67 -2.01 6.87
CA THR A 181 -9.38 -0.60 6.57
C THR A 181 -7.98 -0.17 7.00
N GLY A 182 -7.27 -1.01 7.77
CA GLY A 182 -5.88 -0.82 8.15
C GLY A 182 -4.88 -1.15 7.05
N SER A 183 -3.59 -0.97 7.33
CA SER A 183 -2.54 -1.33 6.36
C SER A 183 -2.55 -2.83 6.11
N LYS A 184 -2.59 -3.24 4.83
CA LYS A 184 -2.77 -4.64 4.46
C LYS A 184 -2.14 -5.02 3.13
N ILE A 185 -1.95 -6.31 2.94
CA ILE A 185 -1.55 -6.94 1.69
C ILE A 185 -2.75 -7.68 1.09
N GLY A 186 -2.98 -7.47 -0.20
CA GLY A 186 -4.04 -8.16 -0.94
C GLY A 186 -5.44 -7.79 -0.48
N GLY A 187 -6.33 -8.80 -0.47
CA GLY A 187 -7.75 -8.61 -0.17
C GLY A 187 -8.52 -7.81 -1.22
N TRP A 188 -9.47 -7.04 -0.72
CA TRP A 188 -10.34 -6.09 -1.41
C TRP A 188 -10.00 -4.67 -0.98
N THR A 189 -10.35 -3.70 -1.81
CA THR A 189 -10.06 -2.29 -1.52
C THR A 189 -11.13 -1.73 -0.59
N ALA A 190 -10.69 -1.10 0.49
CA ALA A 190 -11.59 -0.34 1.35
C ALA A 190 -11.87 0.99 0.64
N TRP A 191 -13.05 1.09 0.04
CA TRP A 191 -13.49 2.29 -0.68
C TRP A 191 -14.23 3.22 0.27
N TRP A 192 -13.76 4.45 0.42
CA TRP A 192 -14.33 5.49 1.26
C TRP A 192 -14.99 6.62 0.45
N GLN A 193 -14.29 7.20 -0.53
CA GLN A 193 -14.75 8.42 -1.21
C GLN A 193 -15.21 8.16 -2.64
N THR A 194 -14.42 7.39 -3.40
CA THR A 194 -14.69 7.09 -4.81
C THR A 194 -15.77 6.01 -4.98
N GLY A 195 -16.01 5.21 -3.94
CA GLY A 195 -16.94 4.10 -3.95
C GLY A 195 -16.42 2.88 -4.72
N PRO A 196 -17.08 1.73 -4.56
CA PRO A 196 -16.60 0.47 -5.11
C PRO A 196 -16.53 0.44 -6.64
N GLY A 197 -15.42 -0.06 -7.17
CA GLY A 197 -15.21 -0.16 -8.61
C GLY A 197 -14.11 -1.14 -9.02
N PRO A 198 -14.04 -1.52 -10.31
CA PRO A 198 -12.92 -2.31 -10.80
C PRO A 198 -11.63 -1.52 -10.64
N GLY A 199 -10.55 -2.20 -10.24
CA GLY A 199 -9.23 -1.58 -10.19
C GLY A 199 -8.80 -1.07 -11.57
N PRO A 200 -7.87 -0.09 -11.62
CA PRO A 200 -7.50 0.58 -12.85
C PRO A 200 -6.95 -0.40 -13.88
N GLU A 201 -7.26 -0.18 -15.15
CA GLU A 201 -6.81 -1.04 -16.25
C GLU A 201 -5.28 -1.03 -16.37
N CYS A 202 -4.67 -2.20 -16.51
CA CYS A 202 -3.24 -2.30 -16.80
C CYS A 202 -2.96 -1.90 -18.27
N PRO A 203 -2.11 -0.89 -18.53
CA PRO A 203 -1.87 -0.38 -19.88
C PRO A 203 -1.15 -1.38 -20.80
N GLU A 204 -0.48 -2.39 -20.23
CA GLU A 204 0.28 -3.39 -20.99
C GLU A 204 -0.58 -4.58 -21.44
N CYS A 205 -1.55 -5.00 -20.63
CA CYS A 205 -2.29 -6.24 -20.88
C CYS A 205 -3.82 -6.13 -20.80
N GLY A 206 -4.36 -4.97 -20.41
CA GLY A 206 -5.80 -4.70 -20.31
C GLY A 206 -6.51 -5.35 -19.12
N ASP A 207 -5.83 -6.14 -18.29
CA ASP A 207 -6.45 -6.70 -17.09
C ASP A 207 -6.57 -5.64 -15.99
N PRO A 208 -7.64 -5.67 -15.17
CA PRO A 208 -7.76 -4.78 -14.02
C PRO A 208 -6.64 -5.09 -13.03
N ARG A 209 -5.87 -4.05 -12.67
CA ARG A 209 -4.91 -4.14 -11.58
C ARG A 209 -5.63 -4.39 -10.27
N ARG A 210 -4.95 -5.00 -9.32
CA ARG A 210 -5.49 -5.31 -8.00
C ARG A 210 -4.67 -4.62 -6.93
N GLN A 211 -5.34 -4.15 -5.88
CA GLN A 211 -4.65 -3.68 -4.69
C GLN A 211 -3.75 -4.81 -4.17
N THR A 212 -2.46 -4.54 -4.18
CA THR A 212 -1.44 -5.47 -3.69
C THR A 212 -0.99 -5.06 -2.30
N LEU A 213 -0.96 -3.75 -2.05
CA LEU A 213 -0.61 -3.14 -0.77
C LEU A 213 -1.53 -1.95 -0.53
N ALA A 214 -1.99 -1.79 0.70
CA ALA A 214 -2.67 -0.61 1.21
C ALA A 214 -1.93 -0.11 2.45
N LEU A 215 -1.67 1.18 2.51
CA LEU A 215 -1.09 1.88 3.66
C LEU A 215 -2.14 2.84 4.20
N ALA A 216 -2.67 2.53 5.38
CA ALA A 216 -3.75 3.31 5.97
C ALA A 216 -3.20 4.48 6.80
N THR A 217 -3.97 5.57 6.85
CA THR A 217 -3.75 6.65 7.81
C THR A 217 -3.97 6.17 9.24
N HIS A 218 -5.05 5.41 9.46
CA HIS A 218 -5.41 4.88 10.77
C HIS A 218 -5.31 3.36 10.80
N GLU A 219 -4.59 2.86 11.79
CA GLU A 219 -4.52 1.42 12.05
C GLU A 219 -5.60 1.01 13.04
N PRO A 220 -6.23 -0.17 12.90
CA PRO A 220 -7.18 -0.69 13.87
C PRO A 220 -6.62 -0.80 15.30
N SER A 221 -5.30 -0.94 15.44
CA SER A 221 -4.61 -0.92 16.73
C SER A 221 -4.62 0.46 17.41
N GLY A 222 -4.85 1.53 16.66
CA GLY A 222 -4.67 2.92 17.07
C GLY A 222 -3.22 3.40 17.09
N ASP A 223 -2.27 2.56 16.64
CA ASP A 223 -0.86 2.95 16.53
C ASP A 223 -0.65 3.86 15.29
N ASP A 224 -0.02 5.01 15.51
CA ASP A 224 0.36 5.95 14.44
C ASP A 224 1.59 5.43 13.68
N VAL A 225 1.58 5.51 12.36
CA VAL A 225 2.64 5.04 11.45
C VAL A 225 3.49 6.19 10.88
N GLY A 226 3.20 7.45 11.23
CA GLY A 226 3.95 8.63 10.81
C GLY A 226 3.57 9.16 9.42
N TRP A 227 2.49 8.64 8.84
CA TRP A 227 1.89 9.21 7.64
C TRP A 227 0.40 9.48 7.81
N GLU A 228 -0.10 10.52 7.15
CA GLU A 228 -1.51 10.89 7.06
C GLU A 228 -1.86 11.19 5.59
N PHE A 229 -2.79 10.43 5.04
CA PHE A 229 -3.28 10.57 3.67
C PHE A 229 -4.64 11.28 3.66
N GLY A 230 -4.75 12.39 4.38
CA GLY A 230 -6.03 13.01 4.70
C GLY A 230 -6.74 12.30 5.86
N ARG A 231 -8.00 12.67 6.12
CA ARG A 231 -8.68 12.32 7.39
C ARG A 231 -8.81 10.81 7.63
N GLU A 232 -9.20 10.06 6.61
CA GLU A 232 -9.45 8.61 6.67
C GLU A 232 -8.75 7.87 5.52
N GLY A 233 -7.76 8.52 4.89
CA GLY A 233 -7.29 8.08 3.59
C GLY A 233 -6.41 6.83 3.65
N VAL A 234 -6.51 6.03 2.60
CA VAL A 234 -5.67 4.85 2.40
C VAL A 234 -4.92 4.99 1.09
N LEU A 235 -3.59 4.92 1.15
CA LEU A 235 -2.74 4.85 -0.05
C LEU A 235 -2.72 3.41 -0.56
N ASN A 236 -3.36 3.21 -1.71
CA ASN A 236 -3.48 1.91 -2.37
C ASN A 236 -2.49 1.80 -3.52
N VAL A 237 -1.70 0.73 -3.54
CA VAL A 237 -0.82 0.36 -4.64
C VAL A 237 -1.45 -0.79 -5.43
N PHE A 238 -1.90 -0.46 -6.64
CA PHE A 238 -2.52 -1.40 -7.58
C PHE A 238 -1.48 -1.95 -8.55
N MET A 239 -1.25 -3.26 -8.52
CA MET A 239 -0.32 -3.94 -9.43
C MET A 239 -1.07 -4.86 -10.38
N CYS A 240 -0.47 -5.13 -11.55
CA CYS A 240 -1.03 -6.06 -12.50
C CYS A 240 -0.96 -7.49 -11.95
N PRO A 241 -2.07 -8.26 -11.95
CA PRO A 241 -2.07 -9.63 -11.44
C PRO A 241 -1.32 -10.62 -12.36
N ARG A 242 -1.04 -10.24 -13.62
CA ARG A 242 -0.30 -11.09 -14.56
C ARG A 242 1.22 -10.94 -14.44
N ASP A 243 1.69 -9.71 -14.25
CA ASP A 243 3.11 -9.39 -14.14
C ASP A 243 3.29 -8.09 -13.36
N VAL A 244 3.93 -8.18 -12.19
CA VAL A 244 4.19 -7.03 -11.31
C VAL A 244 5.27 -6.08 -11.84
N ASN A 245 5.95 -6.46 -12.92
CA ASN A 245 6.86 -5.56 -13.63
C ASN A 245 6.11 -4.61 -14.58
N HIS A 246 4.82 -4.86 -14.86
CA HIS A 246 3.99 -3.87 -15.53
C HIS A 246 3.82 -2.63 -14.64
N PRO A 247 3.59 -1.43 -15.22
CA PRO A 247 3.41 -0.22 -14.43
C PRO A 247 2.28 -0.38 -13.40
N PHE A 248 2.59 -0.11 -12.13
CA PHE A 248 1.60 -0.04 -11.06
C PHE A 248 0.89 1.32 -11.06
N GLU A 249 -0.16 1.44 -10.26
CA GLU A 249 -0.89 2.69 -10.05
C GLU A 249 -1.08 2.94 -8.56
N VAL A 250 -1.03 4.21 -8.17
CA VAL A 250 -1.25 4.66 -6.80
C VAL A 250 -2.55 5.43 -6.77
N HIS A 251 -3.36 5.16 -5.75
CA HIS A 251 -4.60 5.87 -5.52
C HIS A 251 -4.81 6.05 -4.03
N ILE A 252 -5.09 7.29 -3.60
CA ILE A 252 -5.51 7.60 -2.24
C ILE A 252 -7.01 7.80 -2.26
N ASP A 253 -7.70 7.08 -1.39
CA ASP A 253 -9.16 7.14 -1.21
C ASP A 253 -9.52 7.38 0.26
#